data_AF-A0A450T382-F1
#
_entry.id   AF-A0A450T382-F1
#
_cell.length_a   1.000
_cell.length_b   1.000
_cell.length_c   1.000
_cell.angle_alpha   90.00
_cell.angle_beta   90.00
_cell.angle_gamma   90.00
#
_symmetry.space_group_name_H-M   'P 1'
#
loop_
_entity.id
_entity.type
_entity.pdbx_description
1 polymer ?
#
loop_
_entity_poly.entity_id
_entity_poly.type
_entity_poly.pdbx_seq_one_letter_code
_entity_poly.pdbx_strand_id
1 'polypeptide(L)'
;ADKMLTQIDIERLPAYRRVMEKGMEKGMERGMERGMERGMTLGLEKGEAMFFLRLVGHKFGPLPPALEQRVEKAGSQELALWGERVLSAKTLDEVFTAS
;
A
#
# COMPACT_ATOMS: atom_id res chain seq x y z
N ALA A 1 11.97 -14.88 -61.36
CA ALA A 1 10.70 -14.59 -60.68
C ALA A 1 11.06 -13.93 -59.36
N ASP A 2 10.97 -12.60 -59.35
CA ASP A 2 11.52 -11.69 -58.36
C ASP A 2 11.10 -12.02 -56.93
N LYS A 3 12.09 -12.22 -56.07
CA LYS A 3 11.95 -12.07 -54.62
C LYS A 3 11.87 -10.57 -54.29
N MET A 4 10.80 -9.89 -54.69
CA MET A 4 10.54 -8.50 -54.32
C MET A 4 9.14 -8.35 -53.73
N LEU A 5 8.93 -8.94 -52.55
CA LEU A 5 7.85 -8.56 -51.63
C LEU A 5 8.49 -8.18 -50.30
N THR A 6 8.93 -6.91 -50.30
CA THR A 6 9.25 -5.99 -49.21
C THR A 6 8.99 -6.48 -47.77
N GLN A 7 10.02 -6.42 -46.92
CA GLN A 7 9.86 -6.32 -45.47
C GLN A 7 8.96 -5.11 -45.18
N ILE A 8 7.71 -5.35 -44.79
CA ILE A 8 6.82 -4.30 -44.31
C ILE A 8 7.36 -3.87 -42.94
N ASP A 9 7.81 -2.62 -42.83
CA ASP A 9 8.16 -2.01 -41.56
C ASP A 9 6.87 -1.74 -40.77
N ILE A 10 6.53 -2.68 -39.89
CA ILE A 10 5.28 -2.67 -39.10
C ILE A 10 5.20 -1.43 -38.21
N GLU A 11 6.34 -0.91 -37.73
CA GLU A 11 6.41 0.27 -36.86
C GLU A 11 6.01 1.56 -37.60
N ARG A 12 6.14 1.57 -38.93
CA ARG A 12 5.70 2.68 -39.77
C ARG A 12 4.21 2.64 -40.11
N LEU A 13 3.52 1.53 -39.88
CA LEU A 13 2.09 1.43 -40.18
C LEU A 13 1.29 2.33 -39.22
N PRO A 14 0.40 3.21 -39.73
CA PRO A 14 -0.42 4.09 -38.88
C PRO A 14 -1.29 3.33 -37.87
N ALA A 15 -1.77 2.15 -38.24
CA ALA A 15 -2.54 1.28 -37.36
C ALA A 15 -1.69 0.77 -36.18
N TYR A 16 -0.43 0.39 -36.42
CA TYR A 16 0.47 -0.08 -35.38
C TYR A 16 0.79 1.04 -34.38
N ARG A 17 1.17 2.23 -34.86
CA ARG A 17 1.42 3.39 -33.98
C ARG A 17 0.21 3.71 -33.11
N ARG A 18 -0.99 3.74 -33.70
CA ARG A 18 -2.24 4.01 -32.96
C ARG A 18 -2.51 2.95 -31.87
N VAL A 19 -2.23 1.68 -32.16
CA VAL A 19 -2.39 0.60 -31.16
C VAL A 19 -1.36 0.76 -30.05
N MET A 20 -0.11 1.06 -30.38
CA MET A 20 0.96 1.26 -29.40
C MET A 20 0.71 2.49 -28.53
N GLU A 21 0.33 3.62 -29.11
CA GLU A 21 -0.06 4.84 -28.40
C GLU A 21 -1.20 4.57 -27.40
N LYS A 22 -2.29 3.95 -27.86
CA LYS A 22 -3.42 3.57 -26.99
C LYS A 22 -3.03 2.55 -25.93
N GLY A 23 -2.13 1.62 -26.26
CA GLY A 23 -1.61 0.62 -25.32
C GLY A 23 -0.78 1.26 -24.22
N MET A 24 0.09 2.22 -24.58
CA MET A 24 0.93 2.97 -23.66
C MET A 24 0.08 3.86 -22.75
N GLU A 25 -0.89 4.59 -23.31
CA GLU A 25 -1.83 5.43 -22.57
C GLU A 25 -2.60 4.61 -21.53
N LYS A 26 -3.23 3.51 -21.94
CA LYS A 26 -3.94 2.60 -21.02
C LYS A 26 -3.02 1.94 -20.00
N GLY A 27 -1.80 1.61 -20.39
CA GLY A 27 -0.80 1.03 -19.50
C GLY A 27 -0.39 2.01 -18.41
N MET A 28 -0.16 3.27 -18.79
CA MET A 28 0.18 4.34 -17.87
C MET A 28 -0.98 4.67 -16.92
N GLU A 29 -2.20 4.81 -17.44
CA GLU A 29 -3.41 5.07 -16.65
C GLU A 29 -3.62 3.99 -15.59
N ARG A 30 -3.62 2.71 -15.99
CA ARG A 30 -3.78 1.58 -15.06
C ARG A 30 -2.62 1.46 -14.07
N GLY A 31 -1.39 1.76 -14.52
CA GLY A 31 -0.21 1.75 -13.66
C GLY A 31 -0.30 2.82 -12.57
N MET A 32 -0.72 4.03 -12.95
CA MET A 32 -0.92 5.15 -12.03
C MET A 32 -2.04 4.88 -11.04
N GLU A 33 -3.19 4.39 -11.50
CA GLU A 33 -4.33 4.06 -10.64
C GLU A 33 -3.96 3.02 -9.58
N ARG A 34 -3.36 1.89 -10.00
CA ARG A 34 -2.92 0.83 -9.07
C ARG A 34 -1.81 1.31 -8.13
N GLY A 35 -0.90 2.14 -8.63
CA GLY A 35 0.19 2.71 -7.83
C GLY A 35 -0.35 3.63 -6.74
N MET A 36 -1.31 4.49 -7.09
CA MET A 36 -1.95 5.40 -6.16
C MET A 36 -2.79 4.66 -5.12
N GLU A 37 -3.61 3.70 -5.52
CA GLU A 37 -4.42 2.89 -4.59
C GLU A 37 -3.51 2.15 -3.58
N ARG A 38 -2.50 1.42 -4.07
CA ARG A 38 -1.55 0.71 -3.18
C ARG A 38 -0.79 1.66 -2.27
N GLY A 39 -0.32 2.79 -2.81
CA GLY A 39 0.41 3.79 -2.05
C GLY A 39 -0.43 4.41 -0.94
N MET A 40 -1.70 4.70 -1.23
CA MET A 40 -2.65 5.25 -0.26
C MET A 40 -2.97 4.24 0.84
N THR A 41 -3.25 2.98 0.51
CA THR A 41 -3.53 1.93 1.51
C THR A 41 -2.32 1.67 2.40
N LEU A 42 -1.13 1.45 1.80
CA LEU A 42 0.11 1.23 2.57
C LEU A 42 0.48 2.45 3.43
N GLY A 43 0.23 3.66 2.92
CA GLY A 43 0.47 4.90 3.66
C GLY A 43 -0.45 5.05 4.87
N LEU A 44 -1.73 4.69 4.71
CA LEU A 44 -2.72 4.73 5.77
C LEU A 44 -2.39 3.72 6.87
N GLU A 45 -2.19 2.45 6.51
CA GLU A 45 -1.88 1.37 7.48
C GLU A 45 -0.61 1.68 8.29
N LYS A 46 0.46 2.12 7.62
CA LYS A 46 1.70 2.53 8.30
C LYS A 46 1.48 3.75 9.19
N GLY A 47 0.69 4.72 8.73
CA GLY A 47 0.36 5.92 9.48
C GLY A 47 -0.39 5.61 10.77
N GLU A 48 -1.38 4.72 10.70
CA GLU A 48 -2.15 4.27 11.87
C GLU A 48 -1.26 3.54 12.88
N ALA A 49 -0.44 2.59 12.42
CA ALA A 49 0.47 1.85 13.29
C ALA A 49 1.49 2.79 13.97
N MET A 50 2.11 3.70 13.22
CA MET A 50 3.06 4.67 13.76
C MET A 50 2.39 5.61 14.77
N PHE A 51 1.17 6.08 14.48
CA PHE A 51 0.42 6.92 15.41
C PHE A 51 0.10 6.17 16.71
N PHE A 52 -0.36 4.93 16.59
CA PHE A 52 -0.65 4.09 17.74
C PHE A 52 0.59 3.83 18.60
N LEU A 53 1.73 3.48 18.01
CA LEU A 53 3.00 3.32 18.75
C LEU A 53 3.39 4.57 19.52
N ARG A 54 3.23 5.76 18.92
CA ARG A 54 3.52 7.03 19.59
C ARG A 54 2.56 7.26 20.77
N LEU A 55 1.28 6.97 20.60
CA LEU A 55 0.27 7.13 21.64
C LEU A 55 0.55 6.20 22.85
N VAL A 56 0.75 4.91 22.58
CA VAL A 56 1.06 3.90 23.62
C VAL A 56 2.39 4.21 24.28
N GLY A 57 3.41 4.55 23.49
CA GLY A 57 4.74 4.90 23.99
C GLY A 57 4.72 6.13 24.88
N HIS A 58 3.89 7.12 24.56
CA HIS A 58 3.69 8.29 25.40
C HIS A 58 3.04 7.95 26.75
N LYS A 59 2.07 7.03 26.76
CA LYS A 59 1.33 6.68 27.99
C LYS A 59 2.09 5.72 28.90
N PHE A 60 2.73 4.70 28.32
CA PHE A 60 3.29 3.57 29.06
C PHE A 60 4.83 3.52 29.02
N GLY A 61 5.48 4.40 28.25
CA GLY A 61 6.93 4.36 28.02
C GLY A 61 7.34 3.42 26.88
N PRO A 62 8.63 3.13 26.73
CA PRO A 62 9.16 2.31 25.64
C PRO A 62 8.46 0.94 25.56
N LEU A 63 8.07 0.53 24.34
CA LEU A 63 7.45 -0.77 24.13
C LEU A 63 8.52 -1.85 23.94
N PRO A 64 8.27 -3.10 24.39
CA PRO A 64 9.07 -4.24 23.99
C PRO A 64 9.02 -4.45 22.46
N PRO A 65 10.13 -4.85 21.81
CA PRO A 65 10.19 -5.04 20.36
C PRO A 65 9.12 -6.00 19.79
N ALA A 66 8.70 -6.99 20.58
CA ALA A 66 7.64 -7.92 20.19
C ALA A 66 6.27 -7.24 20.03
N LEU A 67 5.96 -6.22 20.86
CA LEU A 67 4.72 -5.46 20.74
C LEU A 67 4.78 -4.50 19.56
N GLU A 68 5.94 -3.90 19.29
CA GLU A 68 6.13 -3.06 18.10
C GLU A 68 5.85 -3.84 16.81
N GLN A 69 6.45 -5.03 16.68
CA GLN A 69 6.20 -5.90 15.52
C GLN A 69 4.75 -6.38 15.41
N ARG A 70 4.05 -6.56 16.55
CA ARG A 70 2.63 -6.92 16.55
C ARG A 70 1.79 -5.76 16.02
N VAL A 71 2.08 -4.53 16.41
CA VAL A 71 1.39 -3.33 15.94
C VAL A 71 1.63 -3.08 14.46
N GLU A 72 2.87 -3.23 13.98
CA GLU A 72 3.19 -3.05 12.55
C GLU A 72 2.47 -4.04 11.63
N LYS A 73 2.05 -5.20 12.16
CA LYS A 73 1.32 -6.24 11.42
C LYS A 73 -0.19 -6.20 11.66
N ALA A 74 -0.65 -5.36 12.59
CA ALA A 74 -2.05 -5.28 12.95
C ALA A 74 -2.85 -4.55 11.86
N GLY A 75 -4.06 -5.00 11.61
CA GLY A 75 -4.98 -4.31 10.71
C GLY A 75 -5.60 -3.07 11.36
N SER A 76 -6.13 -2.14 10.55
CA SER A 76 -6.78 -0.91 11.03
C SER A 76 -7.84 -1.13 12.11
N GLN A 77 -8.62 -2.22 12.02
CA GLN A 77 -9.65 -2.53 13.02
C GLN A 77 -9.06 -2.91 14.38
N GLU A 78 -7.97 -3.68 14.40
CA GLU A 78 -7.27 -4.03 15.65
C GLU A 78 -6.63 -2.80 16.27
N LEU A 79 -5.99 -1.96 15.45
CA LEU A 79 -5.39 -0.70 15.90
C LEU A 79 -6.42 0.27 16.49
N ALA A 80 -7.60 0.38 15.87
CA ALA A 80 -8.69 1.21 16.38
C ALA A 80 -9.18 0.70 17.75
N LEU A 81 -9.43 -0.61 17.86
CA LEU A 81 -9.86 -1.23 19.12
C LEU A 81 -8.83 -1.03 20.24
N TRP A 82 -7.55 -1.25 19.95
CA TRP A 82 -6.49 -0.99 20.92
C TRP A 82 -6.40 0.50 21.26
N GLY A 83 -6.56 1.39 20.27
CA GLY A 83 -6.56 2.85 20.46
C GLY A 83 -7.61 3.31 21.47
N GLU A 84 -8.83 2.77 21.39
CA GLU A 84 -9.88 3.02 22.38
C GLU A 84 -9.49 2.52 23.77
N ARG A 85 -8.91 1.31 23.86
CA ARG A 85 -8.45 0.75 25.14
C ARG A 85 -7.33 1.56 25.77
N VAL A 86 -6.46 2.19 24.98
CA VAL A 86 -5.40 3.08 25.51
C VAL A 86 -5.98 4.21 26.34
N LEU A 87 -7.22 4.65 26.12
CA LEU A 87 -7.81 5.74 26.89
C LEU A 87 -8.07 5.37 28.36
N SER A 88 -8.34 4.10 28.66
CA SER A 88 -8.76 3.65 30.00
C SER A 88 -7.80 2.64 30.64
N ALA A 89 -7.05 1.88 29.85
CA ALA A 89 -6.17 0.80 30.31
C ALA A 89 -5.10 1.29 31.30
N LYS A 90 -4.85 0.56 32.38
CA LYS A 90 -3.80 0.87 33.36
C LYS A 90 -2.46 0.22 33.00
N THR A 91 -2.48 -0.80 32.15
CA THR A 91 -1.31 -1.58 31.75
C THR A 91 -1.29 -1.81 30.24
N LEU A 92 -0.12 -2.16 29.68
CA LEU A 92 0.00 -2.56 28.27
C LEU A 92 -0.83 -3.81 27.98
N ASP A 93 -0.84 -4.79 28.90
CA ASP A 93 -1.57 -6.04 28.71
C ASP A 93 -3.08 -5.79 28.51
N GLU A 94 -3.67 -4.88 29.28
CA GLU A 94 -5.08 -4.48 29.13
C GLU A 94 -5.39 -3.95 27.72
N VAL A 95 -4.49 -3.19 27.11
CA VAL A 95 -4.63 -2.70 25.73
C VAL A 95 -4.63 -3.87 24.75
N PHE A 96 -3.67 -4.78 24.90
CA PHE A 96 -3.37 -5.85 23.94
C PHE A 96 -4.12 -7.17 24.18
N THR A 97 -5.02 -7.21 25.16
CA THR A 97 -5.86 -8.37 25.49
C THR A 97 -6.52 -8.94 24.22
N ALA A 98 -6.48 -10.27 24.06
CA ALA A 98 -7.22 -10.92 22.98
C ALA A 98 -8.71 -10.61 23.11
N SER A 99 -9.37 -10.32 21.99
CA SER A 99 -10.83 -10.32 21.94
C SER A 99 -11.34 -11.76 22.05
#